data_AF-A0A936IW17-F1
#
_entry.id   AF-A0A936IW17-F1
#
_cell.length_a   1.000
_cell.length_b   1.000
_cell.length_c   1.000
_cell.angle_alpha   90.00
_cell.angle_beta   90.00
_cell.angle_gamma   90.00
#
_symmetry.space_group_name_H-M   'P 1'
#
loop_
_entity.id
_entity.type
_entity.pdbx_description
1 polymer ?
#
loop_
_entity_poly.entity_id
_entity_poly.type
_entity_poly.pdbx_seq_one_letter_code
_entity_poly.pdbx_strand_id
1 'polypeptide(L)'
;MEFSKILKKIQKKQRMLLKVIAVRNLEPDSDGRLERIASGLRDFGLIEETSLSLSSTGIELLANFGNTIFQDIQMDDKALLDKLLQRIATSSEPKIKKIEKQFLTFLFDGPVAKSNIRGGKKLMPHLQSLGAIVVSEEVSLTDLGRHSVGTVSAIAKEEARSRFFTSVRSDGRSKLADRAERFLALYRNGFTYQEIGDIHGLTRERVRQILNITPNFPAYLQEHEEGERQRELQKEKDSKWKRLEKSLANQFPDRVDELWDREKNLGLDPTQISSRSASVEIWWKCPKDGHSWLKRPCDIVVSWWRSGTSGCPKCAGKTKKPVKQEKLVDAYPQYVRQYWDFEKNEADGLDPNELTLASNWKAWFRCPKDSHSWQGRIHATVRQQWSRGNAGCRVCNGTIDRKLGEWGKAPKLSDEFPEQVRVYWDKEKNDELGLDPSEITLGSSREGWFRCPVDAHRWTARITAIRQSWSNGSSGCPSCHGRSKGEGSKLTEIYPAFIAEIWDFEENENDGLSYEKLTTGSGKTATFYCSQHATRWSEPIKEIVRYWELGKNGCPTCTKGRKIKF
;
A
#
# COMPACT_ATOMS: atom_id res chain seq x y z
N MET A 1 -52.94 14.69 2.78
CA MET A 1 -52.43 14.20 1.47
C MET A 1 -51.85 15.31 0.59
N GLU A 2 -52.40 16.53 0.59
CA GLU A 2 -51.89 17.63 -0.25
C GLU A 2 -50.53 18.18 0.18
N PHE A 3 -50.27 18.31 1.48
CA PHE A 3 -49.00 18.80 2.01
C PHE A 3 -47.79 17.93 1.60
N SER A 4 -47.99 16.61 1.55
CA SER A 4 -46.97 15.66 1.08
C SER A 4 -46.69 15.77 -0.42
N LYS A 5 -47.70 16.10 -1.24
CA LYS A 5 -47.54 16.35 -2.68
C LYS A 5 -46.81 17.67 -2.94
N ILE A 6 -47.05 18.68 -2.10
CA ILE A 6 -46.36 19.97 -2.13
C ILE A 6 -44.88 19.79 -1.74
N LEU A 7 -44.60 19.08 -0.65
CA LEU A 7 -43.22 18.74 -0.22
C LEU A 7 -42.45 17.94 -1.28
N LYS A 8 -43.08 16.96 -1.94
CA LYS A 8 -42.44 16.21 -3.04
C LYS A 8 -42.19 17.06 -4.28
N LYS A 9 -43.06 18.03 -4.59
CA LYS A 9 -42.84 19.01 -5.67
C LYS A 9 -41.69 19.96 -5.35
N ILE A 10 -41.58 20.40 -4.09
CA ILE A 10 -40.49 21.28 -3.61
C ILE A 10 -39.16 20.52 -3.66
N GLN A 11 -39.09 19.29 -3.16
CA GLN A 11 -37.89 18.43 -3.23
C GLN A 11 -37.46 18.11 -4.67
N LYS A 12 -38.42 17.93 -5.59
CA LYS A 12 -38.14 17.70 -7.02
C LYS A 12 -37.56 18.95 -7.69
N LYS A 13 -38.06 20.14 -7.35
CA LYS A 13 -37.50 21.43 -7.82
C LYS A 13 -36.12 21.69 -7.21
N GLN A 14 -35.89 21.37 -5.93
CA GLN A 14 -34.60 21.49 -5.24
C GLN A 14 -33.51 20.56 -5.81
N ARG A 15 -33.85 19.33 -6.21
CA ARG A 15 -32.93 18.44 -6.95
C ARG A 15 -32.55 18.96 -8.33
N MET A 16 -33.44 19.72 -8.98
CA MET A 16 -33.16 20.37 -10.25
C MET A 16 -32.23 21.57 -10.04
N LEU A 17 -32.43 22.33 -8.95
CA LEU A 17 -31.59 23.46 -8.55
C LEU A 17 -30.15 23.04 -8.23
N LEU A 18 -29.95 21.94 -7.49
CA LEU A 18 -28.64 21.37 -7.20
C LEU A 18 -27.89 20.88 -8.44
N LYS A 19 -28.61 20.41 -9.48
CA LYS A 19 -28.01 20.02 -10.76
C LYS A 19 -27.57 21.22 -11.61
N VAL A 20 -28.26 22.34 -11.49
CA VAL A 20 -27.88 23.60 -12.17
C VAL A 20 -26.68 24.25 -11.47
N ILE A 21 -26.62 24.20 -10.14
CA ILE A 21 -25.53 24.79 -9.33
C ILE A 21 -24.25 23.93 -9.38
N ALA A 22 -24.36 22.60 -9.53
CA ALA A 22 -23.20 21.70 -9.56
C ALA A 22 -22.33 21.82 -10.83
N VAL A 23 -22.79 22.53 -11.87
CA VAL A 23 -22.01 22.72 -13.09
C VAL A 23 -21.57 24.17 -13.20
N ARG A 24 -20.43 24.50 -12.57
CA ARG A 24 -19.58 25.57 -13.09
C ARG A 24 -19.04 25.08 -14.43
N ASN A 25 -19.44 25.75 -15.51
CA ASN A 25 -19.11 25.51 -16.93
C ASN A 25 -20.18 24.78 -17.74
N LEU A 26 -21.37 25.36 -17.90
CA LEU A 26 -22.21 25.07 -19.06
C LEU A 26 -22.23 26.29 -19.98
N GLU A 27 -21.76 26.07 -21.21
CA GLU A 27 -22.03 26.94 -22.35
C GLU A 27 -23.55 27.06 -22.57
N PRO A 28 -24.03 28.15 -23.20
CA PRO A 28 -25.47 28.37 -23.38
C PRO A 28 -26.08 27.29 -24.28
N ASP A 29 -27.02 26.52 -23.73
CA ASP A 29 -27.78 25.49 -24.43
C ASP A 29 -28.85 26.13 -25.34
N SER A 30 -28.92 25.68 -26.60
CA SER A 30 -29.71 26.27 -27.70
C SER A 30 -31.24 26.22 -27.53
N ASP A 31 -31.74 25.59 -26.47
CA ASP A 31 -33.17 25.32 -26.22
C ASP A 31 -33.83 26.22 -25.15
N GLY A 32 -33.15 27.29 -24.68
CA GLY A 32 -33.73 28.31 -23.80
C GLY A 32 -34.24 27.79 -22.44
N ARG A 33 -33.73 26.63 -22.00
CA ARG A 33 -34.18 25.94 -20.78
C ARG A 33 -33.60 26.57 -19.51
N LEU A 34 -32.35 27.05 -19.59
CA LEU A 34 -31.69 27.79 -18.52
C LEU A 34 -32.46 29.08 -18.20
N GLU A 35 -32.96 29.77 -19.21
CA GLU A 35 -33.59 31.07 -19.02
C GLU A 35 -35.00 31.01 -18.44
N ARG A 36 -35.72 29.91 -18.69
CA ARG A 36 -36.98 29.62 -17.99
C ARG A 36 -36.80 29.31 -16.50
N ILE A 37 -35.65 28.73 -16.12
CA ILE A 37 -35.32 28.45 -14.72
C ILE A 37 -34.83 29.74 -14.04
N ALA A 38 -33.99 30.52 -14.73
CA ALA A 38 -33.48 31.79 -14.24
C ALA A 38 -34.58 32.85 -14.07
N SER A 39 -35.56 32.92 -14.97
CA SER A 39 -36.74 33.79 -14.82
C SER A 39 -37.52 33.48 -13.55
N GLY A 40 -37.80 32.19 -13.28
CA GLY A 40 -38.48 31.81 -12.04
C GLY A 40 -37.67 32.14 -10.78
N LEU A 41 -36.34 32.08 -10.83
CA LEU A 41 -35.49 32.44 -9.67
C LEU A 41 -35.38 33.95 -9.45
N ARG A 42 -35.48 34.76 -10.53
CA ARG A 42 -35.60 36.23 -10.45
C ARG A 42 -36.95 36.66 -9.89
N ASP A 43 -38.03 35.98 -10.26
CA ASP A 43 -39.37 36.25 -9.69
C ASP A 43 -39.43 36.03 -8.17
N PHE A 44 -38.59 35.12 -7.64
CA PHE A 44 -38.44 34.90 -6.20
C PHE A 44 -37.31 35.72 -5.55
N GLY A 45 -36.64 36.60 -6.32
CA GLY A 45 -35.58 37.49 -5.84
C GLY A 45 -34.31 36.78 -5.37
N LEU A 46 -34.06 35.55 -5.80
CA LEU A 46 -32.96 34.69 -5.30
C LEU A 46 -31.67 34.84 -6.12
N ILE A 47 -31.76 35.41 -7.31
CA ILE A 47 -30.63 35.80 -8.16
C ILE A 47 -30.86 37.21 -8.67
N GLU A 48 -29.79 37.93 -9.00
CA GLU A 48 -29.84 39.32 -9.48
C GLU A 48 -30.62 39.44 -10.80
N GLU A 49 -31.35 40.55 -11.02
CA GLU A 49 -32.23 40.68 -12.20
C GLU A 49 -31.48 40.60 -13.54
N THR A 50 -30.23 41.03 -13.56
CA THR A 50 -29.42 41.16 -14.79
C THR A 50 -28.33 40.09 -14.93
N SER A 51 -28.21 39.17 -13.97
CA SER A 51 -27.18 38.12 -14.01
C SER A 51 -27.60 36.83 -13.32
N LEU A 52 -26.84 35.75 -13.51
CA LEU A 52 -27.10 34.46 -12.86
C LEU A 52 -26.44 34.32 -11.48
N SER A 53 -25.95 35.42 -10.90
CA SER A 53 -25.39 35.40 -9.55
C SER A 53 -26.47 35.49 -8.49
N LEU A 54 -26.26 34.81 -7.36
CA LEU A 54 -27.16 34.85 -6.20
C LEU A 54 -27.23 36.26 -5.62
N SER A 55 -28.45 36.70 -5.33
CA SER A 55 -28.69 37.94 -4.58
C SER A 55 -28.36 37.74 -3.09
N SER A 56 -28.32 38.81 -2.31
CA SER A 56 -28.16 38.73 -0.85
C SER A 56 -29.20 37.79 -0.21
N THR A 57 -30.46 37.89 -0.63
CA THR A 57 -31.55 37.01 -0.20
C THR A 57 -31.29 35.55 -0.60
N GLY A 58 -30.77 35.29 -1.79
CA GLY A 58 -30.42 33.94 -2.26
C GLY A 58 -29.26 33.31 -1.49
N ILE A 59 -28.25 34.11 -1.12
CA ILE A 59 -27.11 33.68 -0.31
C ILE A 59 -27.56 33.37 1.12
N GLU A 60 -28.40 34.21 1.72
CA GLU A 60 -28.92 34.05 3.08
C GLU A 60 -29.82 32.80 3.18
N LEU A 61 -30.62 32.51 2.14
CA LEU A 61 -31.45 31.33 2.07
C LEU A 61 -30.62 30.04 1.93
N LEU A 62 -29.52 30.08 1.18
CA LEU A 62 -28.56 28.96 1.08
C LEU A 62 -27.79 28.73 2.38
N ALA A 63 -27.40 29.80 3.08
CA ALA A 63 -26.74 29.75 4.38
C ALA A 63 -27.68 29.20 5.46
N ASN A 64 -28.96 29.61 5.45
CA ASN A 64 -29.97 29.03 6.32
C ASN A 64 -30.24 27.57 5.97
N PHE A 65 -30.41 27.19 4.69
CA PHE A 65 -30.65 25.78 4.31
C PHE A 65 -29.57 24.79 4.79
N GLY A 66 -28.31 25.22 4.91
CA GLY A 66 -27.22 24.43 5.50
C GLY A 66 -27.32 24.25 7.02
N ASN A 67 -27.94 25.20 7.72
CA ASN A 67 -28.06 25.22 9.19
C ASN A 67 -29.45 24.78 9.70
N THR A 68 -30.53 24.98 8.94
CA THR A 68 -31.92 24.74 9.37
C THR A 68 -32.28 23.24 9.48
N ILE A 69 -31.56 22.32 8.82
CA ILE A 69 -31.79 20.87 9.02
C ILE A 69 -31.12 20.37 10.30
N PHE A 70 -30.12 21.08 10.83
CA PHE A 70 -29.37 20.66 12.03
C PHE A 70 -29.71 21.44 13.30
N GLN A 71 -30.28 22.66 13.20
CA GLN A 71 -30.56 23.51 14.38
C GLN A 71 -32.03 23.58 14.78
N ASP A 72 -32.99 23.44 13.85
CA ASP A 72 -34.43 23.58 14.19
C ASP A 72 -35.05 22.34 14.86
N ILE A 73 -34.27 21.28 15.13
CA ILE A 73 -34.72 20.12 15.91
C ILE A 73 -34.27 20.18 17.38
N GLN A 74 -33.31 21.05 17.76
CA GLN A 74 -32.72 21.00 19.11
C GLN A 74 -33.02 22.17 20.04
N MET A 75 -33.55 23.30 19.56
CA MET A 75 -33.67 24.49 20.41
C MET A 75 -35.00 24.63 21.18
N ASP A 76 -36.12 24.11 20.66
CA ASP A 76 -37.41 24.19 21.38
C ASP A 76 -37.60 23.09 22.43
N ASP A 77 -36.98 21.92 22.24
CA ASP A 77 -37.15 20.80 23.17
C ASP A 77 -36.39 20.99 24.48
N LYS A 78 -35.22 21.65 24.51
CA LYS A 78 -34.42 21.77 25.75
C LYS A 78 -35.07 22.68 26.79
N ALA A 79 -35.67 23.79 26.37
CA ALA A 79 -36.40 24.70 27.27
C ALA A 79 -37.76 24.13 27.70
N LEU A 80 -38.41 23.34 26.84
CA LEU A 80 -39.63 22.60 27.17
C LEU A 80 -39.33 21.42 28.11
N LEU A 81 -38.22 20.72 27.89
CA LEU A 81 -37.66 19.64 28.70
C LEU A 81 -37.27 20.14 30.09
N ASP A 82 -36.57 21.27 30.21
CA ASP A 82 -36.22 21.85 31.50
C ASP A 82 -37.47 22.29 32.29
N LYS A 83 -38.48 22.89 31.63
CA LYS A 83 -39.77 23.24 32.27
C LYS A 83 -40.61 22.00 32.65
N LEU A 84 -40.57 20.93 31.86
CA LEU A 84 -41.22 19.65 32.15
C LEU A 84 -40.53 18.90 33.29
N LEU A 85 -39.19 18.87 33.31
CA LEU A 85 -38.38 18.29 34.38
C LEU A 85 -38.62 19.01 35.73
N GLN A 86 -38.77 20.34 35.71
CA GLN A 86 -39.14 21.13 36.88
C GLN A 86 -40.58 20.83 37.38
N ARG A 87 -41.52 20.56 36.46
CA ARG A 87 -42.90 20.16 36.78
C ARG A 87 -43.01 18.73 37.31
N ILE A 88 -42.21 17.78 36.79
CA ILE A 88 -42.15 16.39 37.27
C ILE A 88 -41.47 16.31 38.64
N ALA A 89 -40.48 17.15 38.89
CA ALA A 89 -39.82 17.25 40.20
C ALA A 89 -40.77 17.75 41.31
N THR A 90 -41.72 18.64 40.98
CA THR A 90 -42.60 19.34 41.93
C THR A 90 -43.98 18.69 42.14
N SER A 91 -44.33 17.63 41.42
CA SER A 91 -45.60 16.91 41.60
C SER A 91 -45.69 16.22 42.97
N SER A 92 -46.67 16.67 43.76
CA SER A 92 -46.90 16.35 45.16
C SER A 92 -47.65 15.03 45.34
N GLU A 93 -46.95 13.89 45.37
CA GLU A 93 -47.35 12.70 46.16
C GLU A 93 -46.26 11.59 46.15
N PRO A 94 -45.59 11.28 47.28
CA PRO A 94 -44.44 10.38 47.32
C PRO A 94 -44.74 8.90 47.04
N LYS A 95 -46.00 8.46 47.11
CA LYS A 95 -46.40 7.07 46.81
C LYS A 95 -46.51 6.78 45.30
N ILE A 96 -46.76 7.80 44.47
CA ILE A 96 -46.94 7.66 43.02
C ILE A 96 -45.58 7.44 42.30
N LYS A 97 -44.50 8.10 42.75
CA LYS A 97 -43.13 7.99 42.16
C LYS A 97 -42.53 6.58 42.17
N LYS A 98 -42.85 5.74 43.17
CA LYS A 98 -42.29 4.38 43.28
C LYS A 98 -42.91 3.43 42.26
N ILE A 99 -44.23 3.54 42.04
CA ILE A 99 -45.00 2.68 41.13
C ILE A 99 -44.72 3.08 39.67
N GLU A 100 -44.63 4.37 39.37
CA GLU A 100 -44.23 4.88 38.05
C GLU A 100 -42.79 4.48 37.69
N LYS A 101 -41.84 4.59 38.63
CA LYS A 101 -40.46 4.14 38.41
C LYS A 101 -40.39 2.65 38.12
N GLN A 102 -41.09 1.82 38.90
CA GLN A 102 -41.11 0.37 38.69
C GLN A 102 -41.71 0.02 37.32
N PHE A 103 -42.76 0.72 36.90
CA PHE A 103 -43.39 0.52 35.61
C PHE A 103 -42.52 0.96 34.43
N LEU A 104 -41.88 2.13 34.52
CA LEU A 104 -40.96 2.62 33.49
C LEU A 104 -39.67 1.80 33.41
N THR A 105 -39.17 1.29 34.54
CA THR A 105 -37.99 0.39 34.57
C THR A 105 -38.34 -0.97 33.93
N PHE A 106 -39.55 -1.48 34.16
CA PHE A 106 -40.05 -2.70 33.51
C PHE A 106 -40.12 -2.57 31.97
N LEU A 107 -40.36 -1.37 31.44
CA LEU A 107 -40.37 -1.10 30.00
C LEU A 107 -38.97 -0.83 29.40
N PHE A 108 -37.91 -0.84 30.23
CA PHE A 108 -36.54 -0.58 29.79
C PHE A 108 -35.92 -1.76 29.03
N ASP A 109 -36.39 -2.98 29.33
CA ASP A 109 -35.90 -4.22 28.70
C ASP A 109 -36.48 -4.44 27.28
N GLY A 110 -37.42 -3.60 26.84
CA GLY A 110 -37.98 -3.62 25.48
C GLY A 110 -39.48 -3.29 25.41
N PRO A 111 -40.05 -3.21 24.19
CA PRO A 111 -41.48 -3.01 23.99
C PRO A 111 -42.30 -4.15 24.59
N VAL A 112 -43.42 -3.83 25.25
CA VAL A 112 -44.29 -4.84 25.89
C VAL A 112 -45.70 -4.76 25.30
N ALA A 113 -46.21 -5.89 24.80
CA ALA A 113 -47.58 -5.99 24.29
C ALA A 113 -48.61 -5.54 25.34
N LYS A 114 -49.58 -4.72 24.91
CA LYS A 114 -50.56 -4.08 25.79
C LYS A 114 -51.42 -5.08 26.58
N SER A 115 -51.62 -6.28 26.02
CA SER A 115 -52.31 -7.42 26.65
C SER A 115 -51.55 -8.00 27.85
N ASN A 116 -50.22 -7.91 27.86
CA ASN A 116 -49.33 -8.49 28.87
C ASN A 116 -49.10 -7.57 30.08
N ILE A 117 -49.58 -6.32 30.02
CA ILE A 117 -49.46 -5.35 31.10
C ILE A 117 -50.56 -5.60 32.14
N ARG A 118 -50.25 -6.33 33.22
CA ARG A 118 -51.22 -6.68 34.28
C ARG A 118 -51.38 -5.59 35.36
N GLY A 119 -50.35 -4.77 35.58
CA GLY A 119 -50.35 -3.62 36.51
C GLY A 119 -49.92 -2.32 35.82
N GLY A 120 -50.37 -1.16 36.29
CA GLY A 120 -49.98 0.15 35.73
C GLY A 120 -50.86 0.68 34.58
N LYS A 121 -51.95 -0.02 34.20
CA LYS A 121 -52.85 0.45 33.12
C LYS A 121 -53.43 1.85 33.35
N LYS A 122 -53.67 2.22 34.61
CA LYS A 122 -54.17 3.55 35.02
C LYS A 122 -53.10 4.66 34.90
N LEU A 123 -51.81 4.30 34.86
CA LEU A 123 -50.68 5.23 34.74
C LEU A 123 -50.33 5.53 33.27
N MET A 124 -50.70 4.64 32.33
CA MET A 124 -50.34 4.79 30.91
C MET A 124 -50.85 6.11 30.29
N PRO A 125 -52.10 6.56 30.50
CA PRO A 125 -52.56 7.83 29.93
C PRO A 125 -51.76 9.02 30.47
N HIS A 126 -51.38 8.98 31.75
CA HIS A 126 -50.57 10.01 32.39
C HIS A 126 -49.14 10.03 31.82
N LEU A 127 -48.47 8.88 31.78
CA LEU A 127 -47.10 8.76 31.25
C LEU A 127 -47.03 9.05 29.75
N GLN A 128 -48.08 8.74 29.00
CA GLN A 128 -48.22 9.09 27.59
C GLN A 128 -48.44 10.59 27.41
N SER A 129 -49.26 11.23 28.26
CA SER A 129 -49.44 12.69 28.26
C SER A 129 -48.16 13.46 28.62
N LEU A 130 -47.28 12.84 29.41
CA LEU A 130 -45.95 13.36 29.73
C LEU A 130 -44.92 13.06 28.64
N GLY A 131 -45.29 12.35 27.58
CA GLY A 131 -44.38 11.98 26.49
C GLY A 131 -43.33 10.94 26.87
N ALA A 132 -43.46 10.24 28.00
CA ALA A 132 -42.49 9.26 28.49
C ALA A 132 -42.64 7.87 27.85
N ILE A 133 -43.81 7.55 27.30
CA ILE A 133 -44.09 6.28 26.63
C ILE A 133 -44.88 6.49 25.34
N VAL A 134 -44.66 5.61 24.35
CA VAL A 134 -45.53 5.46 23.17
C VAL A 134 -46.40 4.23 23.38
N VAL A 135 -47.70 4.38 23.14
CA VAL A 135 -48.68 3.30 23.30
C VAL A 135 -49.34 3.02 21.95
N SER A 136 -49.04 1.86 21.37
CA SER A 136 -49.65 1.34 20.14
C SER A 136 -50.27 -0.04 20.41
N GLU A 137 -49.97 -1.08 19.61
CA GLU A 137 -50.21 -2.48 19.98
C GLU A 137 -49.24 -2.95 21.09
N GLU A 138 -48.07 -2.31 21.15
CA GLU A 138 -47.07 -2.45 22.20
C GLU A 138 -46.83 -1.10 22.90
N VAL A 139 -46.39 -1.17 24.15
CA VAL A 139 -45.98 -0.03 24.97
C VAL A 139 -44.46 0.00 25.03
N SER A 140 -43.86 1.13 24.64
CA SER A 140 -42.40 1.31 24.65
C SER A 140 -42.03 2.68 25.22
N LEU A 141 -40.81 2.79 25.76
CA LEU A 141 -40.27 4.07 26.22
C LEU A 141 -39.90 4.96 25.04
N THR A 142 -40.21 6.25 25.15
CA THR A 142 -39.60 7.31 24.34
C THR A 142 -38.19 7.61 24.86
N ASP A 143 -37.43 8.41 24.12
CA ASP A 143 -36.13 8.90 24.58
C ASP A 143 -36.26 9.74 25.86
N LEU A 144 -37.37 10.50 25.99
CA LEU A 144 -37.73 11.22 27.21
C LEU A 144 -37.98 10.26 28.39
N GLY A 145 -38.69 9.15 28.16
CA GLY A 145 -38.93 8.14 29.20
C GLY A 145 -37.66 7.44 29.64
N ARG A 146 -36.79 7.05 28.69
CA ARG A 146 -35.48 6.45 28.97
C ARG A 146 -34.59 7.38 29.79
N HIS A 147 -34.54 8.66 29.42
CA HIS A 147 -33.78 9.67 30.14
C HIS A 147 -34.33 9.89 31.56
N SER A 148 -35.65 9.96 31.71
CA SER A 148 -36.31 10.16 33.01
C SER A 148 -36.02 9.03 34.01
N VAL A 149 -36.01 7.77 33.55
CA VAL A 149 -35.61 6.61 34.37
C VAL A 149 -34.15 6.73 34.82
N GLY A 150 -33.27 7.18 33.92
CA GLY A 150 -31.86 7.48 34.21
C GLY A 150 -31.69 8.53 35.31
N THR A 151 -32.36 9.69 35.18
CA THR A 151 -32.30 10.80 36.14
C THR A 151 -32.84 10.42 37.52
N VAL A 152 -33.98 9.73 37.58
CA VAL A 152 -34.57 9.28 38.87
C VAL A 152 -33.72 8.18 39.54
N SER A 153 -33.00 7.38 38.75
CA SER A 153 -32.02 6.42 39.28
C SER A 153 -30.78 7.13 39.84
N ALA A 154 -30.31 8.19 39.18
CA ALA A 154 -29.19 9.01 39.66
C ALA A 154 -29.53 9.74 40.97
N ILE A 155 -30.69 10.39 41.06
CA ILE A 155 -31.16 11.07 42.29
C ILE A 155 -31.27 10.09 43.46
N ALA A 156 -31.83 8.89 43.23
CA ALA A 156 -31.94 7.87 44.27
C ALA A 156 -30.57 7.34 44.74
N LYS A 157 -29.59 7.22 43.84
CA LYS A 157 -28.20 6.86 44.19
C LYS A 157 -27.53 7.96 45.01
N GLU A 158 -27.81 9.22 44.69
CA GLU A 158 -27.28 10.40 45.39
C GLU A 158 -27.87 10.55 46.79
N GLU A 159 -29.17 10.29 46.95
CA GLU A 159 -29.82 10.19 48.26
C GLU A 159 -29.29 9.03 49.10
N ALA A 160 -29.07 7.85 48.50
CA ALA A 160 -28.48 6.70 49.18
C ALA A 160 -27.02 6.97 49.60
N ARG A 161 -26.26 7.67 48.75
CA ARG A 161 -24.90 8.15 49.03
C ARG A 161 -24.90 9.14 50.18
N SER A 162 -25.81 10.13 50.18
CA SER A 162 -25.99 11.08 51.27
C SER A 162 -26.30 10.37 52.61
N ARG A 163 -27.21 9.38 52.62
CA ARG A 163 -27.52 8.57 53.82
C ARG A 163 -26.35 7.70 54.29
N PHE A 164 -25.55 7.17 53.37
CA PHE A 164 -24.34 6.41 53.72
C PHE A 164 -23.29 7.33 54.36
N PHE A 165 -23.06 8.51 53.78
CA PHE A 165 -22.12 9.50 54.31
C PHE A 165 -22.55 10.05 55.67
N THR A 166 -23.84 10.31 55.90
CA THR A 166 -24.32 10.79 57.21
C THR A 166 -24.15 9.78 58.35
N SER A 167 -24.06 8.47 58.05
CA SER A 167 -23.87 7.42 59.06
C SER A 167 -22.41 7.21 59.54
N VAL A 168 -21.41 7.77 58.84
CA VAL A 168 -19.97 7.53 59.11
C VAL A 168 -19.33 8.76 59.79
N ARG A 169 -18.64 8.55 60.93
CA ARG A 169 -17.84 9.57 61.66
C ARG A 169 -16.81 10.25 60.73
N SER A 170 -16.49 11.52 60.97
CA SER A 170 -15.61 12.35 60.11
C SER A 170 -14.26 11.69 59.77
N ASP A 171 -13.60 11.04 60.73
CA ASP A 171 -12.32 10.31 60.53
C ASP A 171 -12.46 9.08 59.61
N GLY A 172 -13.62 8.42 59.60
CA GLY A 172 -13.90 7.30 58.70
C GLY A 172 -14.17 7.71 57.26
N ARG A 173 -14.62 8.95 57.04
CA ARG A 173 -14.90 9.49 55.70
C ARG A 173 -13.62 9.76 54.90
N SER A 174 -12.58 10.28 55.54
CA SER A 174 -11.27 10.53 54.90
C SER A 174 -10.63 9.20 54.47
N LYS A 175 -10.53 8.22 55.38
CA LYS A 175 -9.90 6.91 55.09
C LYS A 175 -10.60 6.13 53.97
N LEU A 176 -11.92 6.27 53.85
CA LEU A 176 -12.70 5.65 52.78
C LEU A 176 -12.48 6.35 51.43
N ALA A 177 -12.40 7.68 51.43
CA ALA A 177 -12.08 8.46 50.23
C ALA A 177 -10.68 8.12 49.69
N ASP A 178 -9.66 8.09 50.57
CA ASP A 178 -8.29 7.72 50.19
C ASP A 178 -8.20 6.29 49.64
N ARG A 179 -9.00 5.37 50.17
CA ARG A 179 -9.09 4.00 49.66
C ARG A 179 -9.75 3.97 48.28
N ALA A 180 -10.81 4.74 48.08
CA ALA A 180 -11.52 4.80 46.81
C ALA A 180 -10.68 5.44 45.69
N GLU A 181 -9.85 6.44 46.01
CA GLU A 181 -8.88 7.03 45.07
C GLU A 181 -7.77 6.06 44.67
N ARG A 182 -7.22 5.30 45.63
CA ARG A 182 -6.25 4.23 45.32
C ARG A 182 -6.82 3.16 44.42
N PHE A 183 -8.07 2.74 44.66
CA PHE A 183 -8.73 1.76 43.80
C PHE A 183 -8.98 2.33 42.40
N LEU A 184 -9.33 3.61 42.30
CA LEU A 184 -9.52 4.28 41.02
C LEU A 184 -8.21 4.34 40.21
N ALA A 185 -7.09 4.57 40.88
CA ALA A 185 -5.76 4.54 40.23
C ALA A 185 -5.42 3.15 39.69
N LEU A 186 -5.64 2.09 40.48
CA LEU A 186 -5.46 0.72 40.02
C LEU A 186 -6.37 0.40 38.82
N TYR A 187 -7.64 0.78 38.89
CA TYR A 187 -8.59 0.54 37.81
C TYR A 187 -8.20 1.29 36.52
N ARG A 188 -7.69 2.53 36.63
CA ARG A 188 -7.14 3.29 35.49
C ARG A 188 -5.92 2.64 34.85
N ASN A 189 -5.15 1.88 35.62
CA ASN A 189 -4.01 1.10 35.14
C ASN A 189 -4.42 -0.26 34.55
N GLY A 190 -5.72 -0.50 34.36
CA GLY A 190 -6.25 -1.70 33.70
C GLY A 190 -6.57 -2.87 34.63
N PHE A 191 -6.43 -2.71 35.95
CA PHE A 191 -6.81 -3.76 36.90
C PHE A 191 -8.33 -3.90 36.98
N THR A 192 -8.81 -5.14 36.94
CA THR A 192 -10.22 -5.48 37.10
C THR A 192 -10.67 -5.34 38.56
N TYR A 193 -11.99 -5.25 38.77
CA TYR A 193 -12.56 -5.25 40.12
C TYR A 193 -12.19 -6.48 40.96
N GLN A 194 -11.93 -7.62 40.30
CA GLN A 194 -11.53 -8.86 40.97
C GLN A 194 -10.09 -8.75 41.47
N GLU A 195 -9.15 -8.34 40.60
CA GLU A 195 -7.74 -8.21 40.95
C GLU A 195 -7.50 -7.17 42.05
N ILE A 196 -8.22 -6.04 41.99
CA ILE A 196 -8.19 -5.03 43.07
C ILE A 196 -8.75 -5.64 44.38
N GLY A 197 -9.76 -6.50 44.27
CA GLY A 197 -10.32 -7.22 45.41
C GLY A 197 -9.31 -8.17 46.04
N ASP A 198 -8.63 -8.97 45.21
CA ASP A 198 -7.64 -9.94 45.64
C ASP A 198 -6.43 -9.27 46.32
N ILE A 199 -5.96 -8.12 45.79
CA ILE A 199 -4.87 -7.32 46.40
C ILE A 199 -5.24 -6.80 47.79
N HIS A 200 -6.51 -6.45 48.00
CA HIS A 200 -6.96 -5.76 49.21
C HIS A 200 -7.80 -6.64 50.15
N GLY A 201 -7.93 -7.95 49.87
CA GLY A 201 -8.72 -8.88 50.66
C GLY A 201 -10.22 -8.56 50.66
N LEU A 202 -10.74 -8.02 49.55
CA LEU A 202 -12.14 -7.61 49.38
C LEU A 202 -12.81 -8.38 48.26
N THR A 203 -14.13 -8.55 48.34
CA THR A 203 -14.90 -9.11 47.22
C THR A 203 -15.00 -8.10 46.07
N ARG A 204 -15.12 -8.61 44.84
CA ARG A 204 -15.37 -7.82 43.62
C ARG A 204 -16.48 -6.78 43.78
N GLU A 205 -17.60 -7.18 44.39
CA GLU A 205 -18.75 -6.28 44.58
C GLU A 205 -18.44 -5.20 45.61
N ARG A 206 -17.63 -5.51 46.64
CA ARG A 206 -17.20 -4.52 47.62
C ARG A 206 -16.27 -3.47 47.02
N VAL A 207 -15.37 -3.88 46.12
CA VAL A 207 -14.52 -2.95 45.34
C VAL A 207 -15.37 -2.05 44.45
N ARG A 208 -16.34 -2.62 43.73
CA ARG A 208 -17.29 -1.86 42.90
C ARG A 208 -18.07 -0.82 43.71
N GLN A 209 -18.55 -1.20 44.89
CA GLN A 209 -19.25 -0.28 45.80
C GLN A 209 -18.34 0.86 46.27
N ILE A 210 -17.10 0.57 46.64
CA ILE A 210 -16.13 1.58 47.09
C ILE A 210 -15.81 2.57 45.96
N LEU A 211 -15.58 2.08 44.73
CA LEU A 211 -15.32 2.93 43.57
C LEU A 211 -16.52 3.82 43.22
N ASN A 212 -17.76 3.29 43.31
CA ASN A 212 -18.98 4.07 43.07
C ASN A 212 -19.24 5.17 44.10
N ILE A 213 -18.56 5.15 45.25
CA ILE A 213 -18.62 6.22 46.26
C ILE A 213 -17.75 7.41 45.84
N THR A 214 -16.79 7.24 44.92
CA THR A 214 -15.94 8.32 44.41
C THR A 214 -16.73 9.25 43.47
N PRO A 215 -16.71 10.58 43.65
CA PRO A 215 -17.50 11.52 42.86
C PRO A 215 -17.31 11.40 41.34
N ASN A 216 -16.08 11.09 40.91
CA ASN A 216 -15.70 11.12 39.50
C ASN A 216 -15.66 9.74 38.84
N PHE A 217 -15.97 8.66 39.56
CA PHE A 217 -15.87 7.30 39.00
C PHE A 217 -16.96 6.99 37.95
N PRO A 218 -18.25 7.34 38.16
CA PRO A 218 -19.27 7.15 37.12
C PRO A 218 -19.00 7.98 35.87
N ALA A 219 -18.52 9.22 36.02
CA ALA A 219 -18.13 10.08 34.90
C ALA A 219 -16.94 9.48 34.13
N TYR A 220 -15.93 8.98 34.83
CA TYR A 220 -14.79 8.28 34.24
C TYR A 220 -15.21 7.04 33.42
N LEU A 221 -16.16 6.23 33.91
CA LEU A 221 -16.66 5.08 33.15
C LEU A 221 -17.36 5.51 31.85
N GLN A 222 -18.19 6.56 31.90
CA GLN A 222 -18.86 7.09 30.73
C GLN A 222 -17.89 7.65 29.69
N GLU A 223 -16.87 8.42 30.13
CA GLU A 223 -15.82 8.95 29.25
C GLU A 223 -15.01 7.81 28.59
N HIS A 224 -14.71 6.76 29.35
CA HIS A 224 -14.00 5.60 28.81
C HIS A 224 -14.83 4.83 27.78
N GLU A 225 -16.11 4.58 28.07
CA GLU A 225 -17.04 3.92 27.13
C GLU A 225 -17.27 4.75 25.85
N GLU A 226 -17.38 6.08 25.98
CA GLU A 226 -17.45 6.98 24.83
C GLU A 226 -16.13 6.96 24.05
N GLY A 227 -14.98 7.01 24.73
CA GLY A 227 -13.67 6.93 24.11
C GLY A 227 -13.46 5.64 23.31
N GLU A 228 -13.89 4.49 23.84
CA GLU A 228 -13.87 3.21 23.13
C GLU A 228 -14.78 3.22 21.90
N ARG A 229 -16.01 3.75 22.02
CA ARG A 229 -16.92 3.90 20.87
C ARG A 229 -16.33 4.80 19.77
N GLN A 230 -15.70 5.91 20.13
CA GLN A 230 -15.04 6.79 19.17
C GLN A 230 -13.86 6.11 18.48
N ARG A 231 -13.05 5.33 19.23
CA ARG A 231 -11.96 4.53 18.66
C ARG A 231 -12.47 3.50 17.66
N GLU A 232 -13.58 2.83 17.98
CA GLU A 232 -14.20 1.84 17.08
C GLU A 232 -14.75 2.50 15.80
N LEU A 233 -15.45 3.64 15.94
CA LEU A 233 -15.92 4.43 14.81
C LEU A 233 -14.74 4.91 13.93
N GLN A 234 -13.63 5.32 14.54
CA GLN A 234 -12.44 5.71 13.81
C GLN A 234 -11.81 4.53 13.08
N LYS A 235 -11.70 3.36 13.72
CA LYS A 235 -11.21 2.13 13.07
C LYS A 235 -12.07 1.73 11.87
N GLU A 236 -13.40 1.88 11.97
CA GLU A 236 -14.32 1.62 10.87
C GLU A 236 -14.10 2.60 9.71
N LYS A 237 -14.01 3.90 10.01
CA LYS A 237 -13.70 4.95 9.02
C LYS A 237 -12.38 4.68 8.32
N ASP A 238 -11.32 4.37 9.05
CA ASP A 238 -9.99 4.07 8.51
C ASP A 238 -10.02 2.82 7.62
N SER A 239 -10.75 1.78 8.03
CA SER A 239 -10.90 0.55 7.26
C SER A 239 -11.65 0.79 5.94
N LYS A 240 -12.71 1.62 5.98
CA LYS A 240 -13.45 2.04 4.80
C LYS A 240 -12.57 2.87 3.86
N TRP A 241 -11.78 3.80 4.39
CA TRP A 241 -10.88 4.65 3.60
C TRP A 241 -9.78 3.83 2.92
N LYS A 242 -9.16 2.88 3.63
CA LYS A 242 -8.18 1.93 3.07
C LYS A 242 -8.76 1.06 1.95
N ARG A 243 -10.04 0.69 2.04
CA ARG A 243 -10.73 -0.05 0.96
C ARG A 243 -10.94 0.85 -0.26
N LEU A 244 -11.42 2.07 -0.04
CA LEU A 244 -11.65 3.05 -1.11
C LEU A 244 -10.35 3.41 -1.85
N GLU A 245 -9.25 3.64 -1.13
CA GLU A 245 -7.95 3.97 -1.70
C GLU A 245 -7.46 2.92 -2.71
N LYS A 246 -7.72 1.63 -2.41
CA LYS A 246 -7.35 0.47 -3.24
C LYS A 246 -8.41 0.07 -4.26
N SER A 247 -9.51 0.82 -4.32
CA SER A 247 -10.61 0.54 -5.23
C SER A 247 -10.25 0.87 -6.67
N LEU A 248 -10.90 0.20 -7.60
CA LEU A 248 -10.70 0.36 -9.03
C LEU A 248 -11.09 1.77 -9.48
N ALA A 249 -12.21 2.30 -8.98
CA ALA A 249 -12.67 3.66 -9.26
C ALA A 249 -11.70 4.74 -8.75
N ASN A 250 -11.09 4.55 -7.57
CA ASN A 250 -10.17 5.53 -7.01
C ASN A 250 -8.81 5.53 -7.74
N GLN A 251 -8.31 4.35 -8.11
CA GLN A 251 -7.01 4.25 -8.79
C GLN A 251 -7.08 4.59 -10.28
N PHE A 252 -8.22 4.34 -10.93
CA PHE A 252 -8.39 4.56 -12.38
C PHE A 252 -9.75 5.20 -12.71
N PRO A 253 -10.03 6.41 -12.19
CA PRO A 253 -11.35 7.04 -12.34
C PRO A 253 -11.75 7.20 -13.81
N ASP A 254 -10.88 7.76 -14.64
CA ASP A 254 -11.16 8.02 -16.06
C ASP A 254 -11.40 6.73 -16.85
N ARG A 255 -10.64 5.67 -16.57
CA ARG A 255 -10.77 4.38 -17.27
C ARG A 255 -12.04 3.66 -16.88
N VAL A 256 -12.42 3.72 -15.61
CA VAL A 256 -13.69 3.16 -15.14
C VAL A 256 -14.85 3.91 -15.77
N ASP A 257 -14.83 5.25 -15.79
CA ASP A 257 -15.92 6.01 -16.41
C ASP A 257 -16.03 5.75 -17.93
N GLU A 258 -14.89 5.66 -18.64
CA GLU A 258 -14.84 5.40 -20.08
C GLU A 258 -15.29 3.98 -20.45
N LEU A 259 -14.85 2.95 -19.70
CA LEU A 259 -14.92 1.55 -20.14
C LEU A 259 -15.95 0.72 -19.37
N TRP A 260 -16.58 1.21 -18.30
CA TRP A 260 -17.48 0.40 -17.49
C TRP A 260 -18.83 0.16 -18.16
N ASP A 261 -19.26 -1.11 -18.26
CA ASP A 261 -20.59 -1.43 -18.78
C ASP A 261 -21.65 -1.28 -17.68
N ARG A 262 -22.32 -0.13 -17.64
CA ARG A 262 -23.35 0.20 -16.63
C ARG A 262 -24.60 -0.68 -16.73
N GLU A 263 -24.90 -1.21 -17.92
CA GLU A 263 -26.09 -2.04 -18.14
C GLU A 263 -25.87 -3.47 -17.65
N LYS A 264 -24.65 -4.01 -17.78
CA LYS A 264 -24.33 -5.39 -17.39
C LYS A 264 -23.78 -5.55 -15.98
N ASN A 265 -23.22 -4.49 -15.40
CA ASN A 265 -22.69 -4.51 -14.03
C ASN A 265 -23.69 -3.99 -12.99
N LEU A 266 -24.99 -4.25 -13.16
CA LEU A 266 -26.01 -3.82 -12.21
C LEU A 266 -25.72 -4.40 -10.82
N GLY A 267 -25.69 -3.54 -9.80
CA GLY A 267 -25.40 -3.92 -8.42
C GLY A 267 -23.90 -4.02 -8.07
N LEU A 268 -23.00 -3.84 -9.03
CA LEU A 268 -21.56 -3.71 -8.74
C LEU A 268 -21.18 -2.25 -8.56
N ASP A 269 -20.50 -1.95 -7.45
CA ASP A 269 -19.94 -0.63 -7.16
C ASP A 269 -18.41 -0.65 -7.36
N PRO A 270 -17.89 0.11 -8.35
CA PRO A 270 -16.45 0.13 -8.63
C PRO A 270 -15.61 0.75 -7.49
N THR A 271 -16.22 1.47 -6.55
CA THR A 271 -15.55 1.98 -5.33
C THR A 271 -15.36 0.90 -4.25
N GLN A 272 -16.08 -0.21 -4.34
CA GLN A 272 -15.97 -1.34 -3.42
C GLN A 272 -15.10 -2.48 -3.96
N ILE A 273 -14.75 -2.44 -5.25
CA ILE A 273 -13.96 -3.49 -5.91
C ILE A 273 -12.50 -3.07 -5.97
N SER A 274 -11.59 -3.92 -5.47
CA SER A 274 -10.16 -3.64 -5.55
C SER A 274 -9.62 -3.79 -6.98
N SER A 275 -8.72 -2.90 -7.38
CA SER A 275 -7.99 -2.96 -8.66
C SER A 275 -7.18 -4.24 -8.86
N ARG A 276 -6.80 -4.91 -7.77
CA ARG A 276 -6.05 -6.18 -7.77
C ARG A 276 -6.93 -7.42 -7.58
N SER A 277 -8.25 -7.26 -7.57
CA SER A 277 -9.17 -8.38 -7.39
C SER A 277 -9.04 -9.37 -8.55
N ALA A 278 -8.83 -10.63 -8.21
CA ALA A 278 -8.82 -11.75 -9.15
C ALA A 278 -10.09 -12.62 -9.04
N SER A 279 -10.97 -12.36 -8.07
CA SER A 279 -12.17 -13.16 -7.80
C SER A 279 -13.43 -12.60 -8.43
N VAL A 280 -13.40 -11.37 -8.93
CA VAL A 280 -14.57 -10.68 -9.51
C VAL A 280 -14.35 -10.47 -10.99
N GLU A 281 -15.37 -10.79 -11.77
CA GLU A 281 -15.40 -10.54 -13.21
C GLU A 281 -16.31 -9.34 -13.50
N ILE A 282 -15.83 -8.41 -14.31
CA ILE A 282 -16.49 -7.14 -14.61
C ILE A 282 -16.71 -7.04 -16.11
N TRP A 283 -17.89 -6.55 -16.50
CA TRP A 283 -18.18 -6.21 -17.88
C TRP A 283 -17.61 -4.85 -18.24
N TRP A 284 -16.83 -4.82 -19.30
CA TRP A 284 -16.26 -3.61 -19.89
C TRP A 284 -16.90 -3.38 -21.24
N LYS A 285 -17.15 -2.14 -21.61
CA LYS A 285 -17.77 -1.73 -22.88
C LYS A 285 -16.76 -0.93 -23.69
N CYS A 286 -16.66 -1.24 -24.98
CA CYS A 286 -15.66 -0.61 -25.82
C CYS A 286 -16.20 0.73 -26.32
N PRO A 287 -15.50 1.85 -26.15
CA PRO A 287 -15.97 3.14 -26.63
C PRO A 287 -15.92 3.25 -28.16
N LYS A 288 -15.20 2.36 -28.85
CA LYS A 288 -15.02 2.41 -30.31
C LYS A 288 -16.13 1.71 -31.10
N ASP A 289 -16.47 0.49 -30.70
CA ASP A 289 -17.42 -0.37 -31.41
C ASP A 289 -18.56 -0.87 -30.52
N GLY A 290 -18.64 -0.40 -29.27
CA GLY A 290 -19.77 -0.60 -28.35
C GLY A 290 -19.91 -2.00 -27.75
N HIS A 291 -19.09 -2.99 -28.14
CA HIS A 291 -19.24 -4.34 -27.59
C HIS A 291 -18.80 -4.41 -26.14
N SER A 292 -19.46 -5.28 -25.38
CA SER A 292 -19.04 -5.63 -24.03
C SER A 292 -18.14 -6.86 -24.00
N TRP A 293 -17.20 -6.92 -23.08
CA TRP A 293 -16.42 -8.12 -22.77
C TRP A 293 -16.19 -8.25 -21.27
N LEU A 294 -16.00 -9.49 -20.81
CA LEU A 294 -15.76 -9.79 -19.41
C LEU A 294 -14.26 -9.83 -19.12
N LYS A 295 -13.81 -9.20 -18.04
CA LYS A 295 -12.42 -9.26 -17.59
C LYS A 295 -12.30 -8.95 -16.11
N ARG A 296 -11.31 -9.57 -15.45
CA ARG A 296 -11.00 -9.30 -14.04
C ARG A 296 -10.29 -7.95 -13.88
N PRO A 297 -10.49 -7.24 -12.76
CA PRO A 297 -9.77 -6.00 -12.43
C PRO A 297 -8.25 -6.13 -12.56
N CYS A 298 -7.65 -7.19 -11.99
CA CYS A 298 -6.20 -7.38 -12.03
C CYS A 298 -5.65 -7.46 -13.47
N ASP A 299 -6.40 -8.08 -14.38
CA ASP A 299 -5.96 -8.32 -15.76
C ASP A 299 -6.16 -7.11 -16.67
N ILE A 300 -7.23 -6.34 -16.44
CA ILE A 300 -7.47 -5.12 -17.23
C ILE A 300 -6.52 -4.00 -16.82
N VAL A 301 -6.22 -3.87 -15.53
CA VAL A 301 -5.26 -2.88 -15.02
C VAL A 301 -3.88 -3.12 -15.63
N VAL A 302 -3.45 -4.37 -15.80
CA VAL A 302 -2.20 -4.68 -16.51
C VAL A 302 -2.18 -4.10 -17.93
N SER A 303 -3.32 -4.15 -18.63
CA SER A 303 -3.43 -3.59 -19.98
C SER A 303 -3.28 -2.07 -19.96
N TRP A 304 -3.91 -1.39 -18.99
CA TRP A 304 -3.81 0.05 -18.80
C TRP A 304 -2.39 0.53 -18.47
N TRP A 305 -1.69 -0.14 -17.54
CA TRP A 305 -0.33 0.25 -17.12
C TRP A 305 0.74 -0.08 -18.15
N ARG A 306 0.76 -1.31 -18.67
CA ARG A 306 1.88 -1.77 -19.51
C ARG A 306 1.80 -1.32 -20.95
N SER A 307 0.57 -1.23 -21.48
CA SER A 307 0.36 -1.01 -22.91
C SER A 307 -0.37 0.30 -23.23
N GLY A 308 -0.93 0.97 -22.22
CA GLY A 308 -1.79 2.16 -22.41
C GLY A 308 -3.08 1.87 -23.19
N THR A 309 -3.34 0.61 -23.55
CA THR A 309 -4.53 0.21 -24.30
C THR A 309 -5.72 0.00 -23.39
N SER A 310 -6.93 0.09 -23.92
CA SER A 310 -8.17 -0.18 -23.17
C SER A 310 -8.32 -1.64 -22.72
N GLY A 311 -7.44 -2.56 -23.16
CA GLY A 311 -7.55 -3.99 -22.86
C GLY A 311 -8.68 -4.71 -23.59
N CYS A 312 -9.38 -4.01 -24.50
CA CYS A 312 -10.43 -4.53 -25.34
C CYS A 312 -9.88 -5.60 -26.30
N PRO A 313 -10.45 -6.82 -26.35
CA PRO A 313 -9.92 -7.91 -27.17
C PRO A 313 -10.05 -7.65 -28.67
N LYS A 314 -11.07 -6.91 -29.13
CA LYS A 314 -11.23 -6.58 -30.55
C LYS A 314 -10.34 -5.42 -31.02
N CYS A 315 -9.99 -4.51 -30.10
CA CYS A 315 -9.15 -3.35 -30.39
C CYS A 315 -7.67 -3.58 -30.07
N ALA A 316 -7.35 -4.59 -29.25
CA ALA A 316 -5.98 -4.98 -28.94
C ALA A 316 -5.21 -5.25 -30.24
N GLY A 317 -4.08 -4.56 -30.40
CA GLY A 317 -3.23 -4.66 -31.60
C GLY A 317 -3.68 -3.83 -32.82
N LYS A 318 -4.91 -3.28 -32.84
CA LYS A 318 -5.43 -2.49 -33.98
C LYS A 318 -5.18 -0.98 -33.88
N THR A 319 -4.69 -0.49 -32.74
CA THR A 319 -4.47 0.95 -32.50
C THR A 319 -3.11 1.48 -32.92
N LYS A 320 -2.14 0.62 -33.23
CA LYS A 320 -1.04 1.06 -34.08
C LYS A 320 -1.62 1.14 -35.48
N LYS A 321 -2.01 2.34 -35.95
CA LYS A 321 -2.08 2.57 -37.40
C LYS A 321 -0.78 1.96 -37.96
N PRO A 322 -0.83 1.06 -38.96
CA PRO A 322 0.41 0.69 -39.63
C PRO A 322 0.95 2.01 -40.17
N VAL A 323 1.99 2.54 -39.54
CA VAL A 323 2.88 3.50 -40.20
C VAL A 323 3.16 2.84 -41.54
N LYS A 324 2.80 3.49 -42.65
CA LYS A 324 3.01 2.94 -44.00
C LYS A 324 4.44 2.43 -44.02
N GLN A 325 4.59 1.11 -44.02
CA GLN A 325 5.91 0.54 -43.84
C GLN A 325 6.71 0.84 -45.09
N GLU A 326 7.92 1.32 -44.88
CA GLU A 326 8.86 1.56 -45.96
C GLU A 326 9.05 0.27 -46.77
N LYS A 327 9.16 0.42 -48.09
CA LYS A 327 9.39 -0.73 -48.97
C LYS A 327 10.83 -1.22 -48.79
N LEU A 328 11.02 -2.51 -49.02
CA LEU A 328 12.32 -3.16 -48.86
C LEU A 328 13.39 -2.52 -49.76
N VAL A 329 13.02 -2.22 -51.00
CA VAL A 329 13.87 -1.57 -52.00
C VAL A 329 14.20 -0.12 -51.67
N ASP A 330 13.30 0.60 -51.01
CA ASP A 330 13.50 2.01 -50.65
C ASP A 330 14.52 2.14 -49.50
N ALA A 331 14.40 1.28 -48.48
CA ALA A 331 15.26 1.34 -47.30
C ALA A 331 16.63 0.69 -47.50
N TYR A 332 16.71 -0.39 -48.31
CA TYR A 332 17.93 -1.17 -48.50
C TYR A 332 18.23 -1.49 -49.98
N PRO A 333 18.27 -0.47 -50.87
CA PRO A 333 18.44 -0.68 -52.32
C PRO A 333 19.75 -1.42 -52.66
N GLN A 334 20.83 -1.14 -51.92
CA GLN A 334 22.14 -1.75 -52.10
C GLN A 334 22.14 -3.24 -51.78
N TYR A 335 21.41 -3.67 -50.75
CA TYR A 335 21.38 -5.09 -50.37
C TYR A 335 20.48 -5.90 -51.29
N VAL A 336 19.34 -5.34 -51.70
CA VAL A 336 18.49 -5.99 -52.71
C VAL A 336 19.26 -6.16 -54.01
N ARG A 337 19.92 -5.10 -54.51
CA ARG A 337 20.69 -5.18 -55.76
C ARG A 337 21.83 -6.20 -55.72
N GLN A 338 22.52 -6.32 -54.57
CA GLN A 338 23.71 -7.17 -54.47
C GLN A 338 23.42 -8.61 -54.07
N TYR A 339 22.40 -8.84 -53.24
CA TYR A 339 22.20 -10.14 -52.59
C TYR A 339 20.85 -10.79 -52.89
N TRP A 340 19.90 -10.13 -53.55
CA TRP A 340 18.63 -10.75 -53.92
C TRP A 340 18.80 -11.74 -55.07
N ASP A 341 18.23 -12.94 -54.94
CA ASP A 341 18.22 -13.94 -56.01
C ASP A 341 16.95 -13.75 -56.85
N PHE A 342 17.03 -12.93 -57.91
CA PHE A 342 15.86 -12.56 -58.72
C PHE A 342 15.19 -13.76 -59.38
N GLU A 343 15.97 -14.70 -59.93
CA GLU A 343 15.44 -15.87 -60.63
C GLU A 343 14.62 -16.77 -59.69
N LYS A 344 15.17 -17.10 -58.50
CA LYS A 344 14.46 -17.94 -57.53
C LYS A 344 13.26 -17.25 -56.90
N ASN A 345 13.39 -15.96 -56.60
CA ASN A 345 12.30 -15.22 -55.99
C ASN A 345 11.17 -14.96 -56.97
N GLU A 346 11.45 -14.71 -58.25
CA GLU A 346 10.42 -14.59 -59.28
C GLU A 346 9.66 -15.91 -59.46
N ALA A 347 10.36 -17.05 -59.46
CA ALA A 347 9.73 -18.37 -59.47
C ALA A 347 8.82 -18.60 -58.25
N ASP A 348 9.16 -18.03 -57.10
CA ASP A 348 8.35 -18.06 -55.87
C ASP A 348 7.28 -16.93 -55.82
N GLY A 349 7.15 -16.12 -56.87
CA GLY A 349 6.18 -15.01 -56.95
C GLY A 349 6.49 -13.83 -56.03
N LEU A 350 7.77 -13.59 -55.72
CA LEU A 350 8.24 -12.55 -54.80
C LEU A 350 8.87 -11.37 -55.53
N ASP A 351 8.18 -10.23 -55.54
CA ASP A 351 8.72 -8.95 -56.00
C ASP A 351 9.27 -8.12 -54.82
N PRO A 352 10.58 -7.78 -54.78
CA PRO A 352 11.15 -6.93 -53.75
C PRO A 352 10.52 -5.53 -53.66
N ASN A 353 9.92 -4.99 -54.73
CA ASN A 353 9.22 -3.69 -54.73
C ASN A 353 7.89 -3.72 -53.98
N GLU A 354 7.27 -4.91 -53.91
CA GLU A 354 6.00 -5.07 -53.21
C GLU A 354 6.18 -5.35 -51.71
N LEU A 355 7.36 -5.84 -51.32
CA LEU A 355 7.69 -6.24 -49.95
C LEU A 355 8.02 -5.06 -49.03
N THR A 356 7.66 -5.22 -47.76
CA THR A 356 7.96 -4.27 -46.67
C THR A 356 9.00 -4.83 -45.70
N LEU A 357 9.60 -3.97 -44.88
CA LEU A 357 10.63 -4.36 -43.91
C LEU A 357 10.17 -5.39 -42.87
N ALA A 358 8.89 -5.43 -42.51
CA ALA A 358 8.35 -6.41 -41.57
C ALA A 358 7.75 -7.66 -42.24
N SER A 359 7.95 -7.84 -43.56
CA SER A 359 7.41 -8.99 -44.27
C SER A 359 7.92 -10.32 -43.67
N ASN A 360 7.00 -11.26 -43.45
CA ASN A 360 7.32 -12.59 -42.93
C ASN A 360 7.62 -13.62 -44.03
N TRP A 361 7.58 -13.20 -45.29
CA TRP A 361 7.90 -14.04 -46.44
C TRP A 361 9.37 -14.47 -46.40
N LYS A 362 9.65 -15.66 -46.93
CA LYS A 362 10.99 -16.17 -47.11
C LYS A 362 11.47 -15.82 -48.51
N ALA A 363 12.58 -15.11 -48.62
CA ALA A 363 13.23 -14.85 -49.90
C ALA A 363 14.57 -15.57 -49.99
N TRP A 364 14.94 -15.88 -51.22
CA TRP A 364 16.25 -16.37 -51.61
C TRP A 364 17.23 -15.20 -51.75
N PHE A 365 18.41 -15.42 -51.23
CA PHE A 365 19.54 -14.52 -51.35
C PHE A 365 20.71 -15.28 -51.94
N ARG A 366 21.53 -14.59 -52.72
CA ARG A 366 22.73 -15.14 -53.33
C ARG A 366 23.88 -14.18 -53.09
N CYS A 367 24.98 -14.71 -52.55
CA CYS A 367 26.15 -13.88 -52.32
C CYS A 367 26.94 -13.75 -53.62
N PRO A 368 27.27 -12.53 -54.08
CA PRO A 368 28.03 -12.34 -55.31
C PRO A 368 29.50 -12.78 -55.17
N LYS A 369 30.00 -12.98 -53.93
CA LYS A 369 31.42 -13.33 -53.68
C LYS A 369 31.69 -14.82 -53.72
N ASP A 370 30.87 -15.59 -53.02
CA ASP A 370 31.05 -17.04 -52.83
C ASP A 370 29.96 -17.85 -53.54
N SER A 371 29.03 -17.19 -54.25
CA SER A 371 27.86 -17.79 -54.90
C SER A 371 26.96 -18.60 -53.97
N HIS A 372 27.14 -18.51 -52.65
CA HIS A 372 26.29 -19.20 -51.69
C HIS A 372 24.87 -18.66 -51.79
N SER A 373 23.91 -19.57 -52.00
CA SER A 373 22.48 -19.27 -52.06
C SER A 373 21.84 -19.73 -50.75
N TRP A 374 21.09 -18.85 -50.09
CA TRP A 374 20.39 -19.15 -48.83
C TRP A 374 19.02 -18.52 -48.79
N GLN A 375 18.12 -19.07 -47.97
CA GLN A 375 16.79 -18.53 -47.77
C GLN A 375 16.66 -17.88 -46.38
N GLY A 376 15.98 -16.75 -46.29
CA GLY A 376 15.74 -16.04 -45.03
C GLY A 376 14.41 -15.32 -45.01
N ARG A 377 13.81 -15.16 -43.82
CA ARG A 377 12.60 -14.32 -43.67
C ARG A 377 12.99 -12.85 -43.75
N ILE A 378 12.30 -12.06 -44.56
CA ILE A 378 12.63 -10.64 -44.80
C ILE A 378 12.79 -9.86 -43.49
N HIS A 379 11.81 -9.91 -42.58
CA HIS A 379 11.91 -9.15 -41.32
C HIS A 379 13.12 -9.55 -40.47
N ALA A 380 13.48 -10.84 -40.48
CA ALA A 380 14.60 -11.34 -39.71
C ALA A 380 15.93 -10.92 -40.35
N THR A 381 16.04 -11.03 -41.67
CA THR A 381 17.19 -10.55 -42.45
C THR A 381 17.43 -9.06 -42.21
N VAL A 382 16.38 -8.22 -42.35
CA VAL A 382 16.49 -6.78 -42.12
C VAL A 382 16.90 -6.46 -40.68
N ARG A 383 16.16 -6.99 -39.69
CA ARG A 383 16.37 -6.67 -38.27
C ARG A 383 17.68 -7.19 -37.72
N GLN A 384 18.12 -8.37 -38.14
CA GLN A 384 19.27 -9.04 -37.54
C GLN A 384 20.57 -8.77 -38.31
N GLN A 385 20.49 -8.53 -39.61
CA GLN A 385 21.62 -8.50 -40.53
C GLN A 385 21.75 -7.10 -41.17
N TRP A 386 20.86 -6.74 -42.10
CA TRP A 386 21.06 -5.54 -42.94
C TRP A 386 21.10 -4.23 -42.15
N SER A 387 20.25 -4.07 -41.13
CA SER A 387 20.26 -2.90 -40.23
C SER A 387 21.55 -2.74 -39.41
N ARG A 388 22.39 -3.78 -39.35
CA ARG A 388 23.70 -3.79 -38.68
C ARG A 388 24.87 -3.75 -39.67
N GLY A 389 24.60 -3.52 -40.95
CA GLY A 389 25.65 -3.52 -41.97
C GLY A 389 26.13 -4.90 -42.40
N ASN A 390 25.38 -5.98 -42.10
CA ASN A 390 25.76 -7.35 -42.47
C ASN A 390 24.81 -7.90 -43.54
N ALA A 391 25.35 -8.39 -44.66
CA ALA A 391 24.54 -8.98 -45.74
C ALA A 391 23.87 -10.32 -45.39
N GLY A 392 24.39 -11.04 -44.39
CA GLY A 392 23.80 -12.26 -43.86
C GLY A 392 24.30 -13.58 -44.47
N CYS A 393 25.24 -13.52 -45.43
CA CYS A 393 25.86 -14.74 -45.96
C CYS A 393 26.67 -15.44 -44.87
N ARG A 394 26.34 -16.69 -44.54
CA ARG A 394 27.07 -17.46 -43.51
C ARG A 394 28.47 -17.89 -43.93
N VAL A 395 28.75 -17.85 -45.23
CA VAL A 395 30.07 -18.20 -45.78
C VAL A 395 31.00 -16.98 -45.65
N CYS A 396 30.76 -15.87 -46.36
CA CYS A 396 31.64 -14.69 -46.22
C CYS A 396 31.31 -13.72 -45.06
N ASN A 397 30.30 -14.02 -44.23
CA ASN A 397 29.78 -13.17 -43.14
C ASN A 397 29.41 -11.73 -43.57
N GLY A 398 29.14 -11.52 -44.86
CA GLY A 398 28.69 -10.23 -45.40
C GLY A 398 29.68 -9.08 -45.31
N THR A 399 30.98 -9.34 -45.10
CA THR A 399 32.02 -8.29 -45.03
C THR A 399 32.77 -8.12 -46.35
N ILE A 400 33.14 -6.88 -46.67
CA ILE A 400 33.86 -6.53 -47.91
C ILE A 400 35.29 -7.11 -47.91
N ASP A 401 35.87 -7.35 -46.73
CA ASP A 401 37.32 -7.56 -46.59
C ASP A 401 37.77 -8.93 -46.06
N ARG A 402 36.88 -9.90 -45.80
CA ARG A 402 37.31 -11.16 -45.14
C ARG A 402 36.70 -12.41 -45.77
N LYS A 403 37.56 -13.34 -46.23
CA LYS A 403 37.16 -14.68 -46.71
C LYS A 403 37.02 -15.65 -45.52
N LEU A 404 36.08 -16.57 -45.63
CA LEU A 404 35.94 -17.70 -44.70
C LEU A 404 37.23 -18.55 -44.75
N GLY A 405 37.97 -18.57 -43.64
CA GLY A 405 39.28 -19.25 -43.54
C GLY A 405 40.35 -18.41 -42.84
N GLU A 406 40.17 -17.08 -42.82
CA GLU A 406 40.99 -16.13 -42.05
C GLU A 406 40.35 -15.78 -40.70
N TRP A 407 39.59 -16.71 -40.11
CA TRP A 407 39.39 -16.66 -38.68
C TRP A 407 40.75 -17.00 -38.08
N GLY A 408 41.48 -16.00 -37.57
CA GLY A 408 42.54 -16.30 -36.62
C GLY A 408 41.94 -17.27 -35.60
N LYS A 409 42.51 -18.48 -35.49
CA LYS A 409 42.06 -19.45 -34.48
C LYS A 409 41.91 -18.67 -33.19
N ALA A 410 40.72 -18.72 -32.56
CA ALA A 410 40.53 -18.02 -31.30
C ALA A 410 41.71 -18.38 -30.39
N PRO A 411 42.41 -17.38 -29.84
CA PRO A 411 43.69 -17.62 -29.17
C PRO A 411 43.52 -18.64 -28.04
N LYS A 412 44.60 -19.34 -27.71
CA LYS A 412 44.55 -20.37 -26.68
C LYS A 412 44.43 -19.70 -25.30
N LEU A 413 43.88 -20.42 -24.34
CA LEU A 413 43.65 -19.91 -22.99
C LEU A 413 44.97 -19.48 -22.32
N SER A 414 46.04 -20.26 -22.51
CA SER A 414 47.37 -19.94 -21.98
C SER A 414 48.04 -18.76 -22.66
N ASP A 415 47.73 -18.50 -23.94
CA ASP A 415 48.39 -17.43 -24.71
C ASP A 415 47.92 -16.05 -24.23
N GLU A 416 46.62 -15.93 -23.94
CA GLU A 416 45.99 -14.67 -23.53
C GLU A 416 46.01 -14.46 -22.01
N PHE A 417 45.98 -15.55 -21.23
CA PHE A 417 45.92 -15.48 -19.77
C PHE A 417 46.96 -16.38 -19.07
N PRO A 418 48.27 -16.25 -19.38
CA PRO A 418 49.30 -17.15 -18.84
C PRO A 418 49.39 -17.11 -17.32
N GLU A 419 49.30 -15.92 -16.71
CA GLU A 419 49.38 -15.77 -15.25
C GLU A 419 48.13 -16.29 -14.54
N GLN A 420 46.94 -16.09 -15.10
CA GLN A 420 45.70 -16.56 -14.51
C GLN A 420 45.58 -18.08 -14.62
N VAL A 421 46.00 -18.68 -15.75
CA VAL A 421 46.11 -20.14 -15.86
C VAL A 421 47.04 -20.68 -14.79
N ARG A 422 48.24 -20.10 -14.61
CA ARG A 422 49.19 -20.53 -13.58
C ARG A 422 48.62 -20.47 -12.16
N VAL A 423 47.77 -19.47 -11.88
CA VAL A 423 47.26 -19.19 -10.53
C VAL A 423 45.95 -19.94 -10.23
N TYR A 424 45.05 -20.05 -11.20
CA TYR A 424 43.68 -20.51 -10.98
C TYR A 424 43.38 -21.86 -11.60
N TRP A 425 44.19 -22.41 -12.51
CA TRP A 425 43.91 -23.70 -13.15
C TRP A 425 44.17 -24.87 -12.18
N ASP A 426 43.18 -25.74 -11.97
CA ASP A 426 43.37 -26.97 -11.17
C ASP A 426 43.97 -28.07 -12.07
N LYS A 427 45.31 -28.15 -12.10
CA LYS A 427 46.04 -29.06 -12.98
C LYS A 427 45.65 -30.52 -12.77
N GLU A 428 45.60 -30.99 -11.53
CA GLU A 428 45.30 -32.40 -11.20
C GLU A 428 43.96 -32.84 -11.80
N LYS A 429 42.90 -32.05 -11.56
CA LYS A 429 41.56 -32.39 -12.05
C LYS A 429 41.39 -32.21 -13.55
N ASN A 430 42.10 -31.25 -14.15
CA ASN A 430 41.97 -31.01 -15.58
C ASN A 430 42.81 -31.98 -16.43
N ASP A 431 43.93 -32.48 -15.89
CA ASP A 431 44.71 -33.55 -16.51
C ASP A 431 43.86 -34.84 -16.58
N GLU A 432 43.10 -35.18 -15.53
CA GLU A 432 42.13 -36.28 -15.54
C GLU A 432 41.04 -36.12 -16.62
N LEU A 433 40.70 -34.89 -16.99
CA LEU A 433 39.71 -34.56 -18.01
C LEU A 433 40.30 -34.39 -19.42
N GLY A 434 41.62 -34.58 -19.59
CA GLY A 434 42.31 -34.31 -20.85
C GLY A 434 42.12 -32.87 -21.32
N LEU A 435 42.22 -31.91 -20.39
CA LEU A 435 42.11 -30.48 -20.66
C LEU A 435 43.49 -29.82 -20.55
N ASP A 436 44.01 -29.36 -21.68
CA ASP A 436 45.25 -28.59 -21.74
C ASP A 436 44.96 -27.11 -22.08
N PRO A 437 45.29 -26.15 -21.20
CA PRO A 437 45.14 -24.72 -21.46
C PRO A 437 45.81 -24.22 -22.74
N SER A 438 46.88 -24.87 -23.19
CA SER A 438 47.59 -24.54 -24.42
C SER A 438 46.88 -25.04 -25.68
N GLU A 439 45.95 -25.99 -25.54
CA GLU A 439 45.18 -26.50 -26.65
C GLU A 439 43.73 -26.00 -26.70
N ILE A 440 43.22 -25.45 -25.60
CA ILE A 440 41.86 -24.95 -25.50
C ILE A 440 41.76 -23.49 -25.95
N THR A 441 40.83 -23.21 -26.86
CA THR A 441 40.57 -21.84 -27.34
C THR A 441 39.64 -21.05 -26.41
N LEU A 442 39.77 -19.73 -26.40
CA LEU A 442 38.91 -18.81 -25.62
C LEU A 442 37.40 -18.85 -25.99
N GLY A 443 37.04 -19.48 -27.11
CA GLY A 443 35.66 -19.68 -27.53
C GLY A 443 35.05 -21.02 -27.07
N SER A 444 35.84 -21.87 -26.43
CA SER A 444 35.42 -23.22 -26.03
C SER A 444 34.32 -23.18 -24.96
N SER A 445 33.27 -23.98 -25.16
CA SER A 445 32.22 -24.21 -24.16
C SER A 445 32.56 -25.32 -23.17
N ARG A 446 33.75 -25.95 -23.27
CA ARG A 446 34.21 -26.96 -22.30
C ARG A 446 34.26 -26.37 -20.89
N GLU A 447 34.00 -27.21 -19.90
CA GLU A 447 34.12 -26.86 -18.49
C GLU A 447 35.49 -27.32 -17.97
N GLY A 448 36.18 -26.42 -17.28
CA GLY A 448 37.43 -26.72 -16.59
C GLY A 448 37.27 -26.53 -15.09
N TRP A 449 38.15 -27.19 -14.33
CA TRP A 449 38.30 -26.99 -12.90
C TRP A 449 39.26 -25.85 -12.60
N PHE A 450 38.89 -25.04 -11.63
CA PHE A 450 39.66 -23.90 -11.17
C PHE A 450 39.79 -23.95 -9.64
N ARG A 451 40.90 -23.46 -9.13
CA ARG A 451 41.20 -23.38 -7.71
C ARG A 451 41.61 -21.95 -7.37
N CYS A 452 41.00 -21.39 -6.34
CA CYS A 452 41.26 -20.02 -5.95
C CYS A 452 42.45 -20.00 -4.98
N PRO A 453 43.48 -19.18 -5.19
CA PRO A 453 44.58 -19.04 -4.25
C PRO A 453 44.18 -18.27 -2.98
N VAL A 454 43.06 -17.53 -2.99
CA VAL A 454 42.62 -16.64 -1.90
C VAL A 454 41.86 -17.41 -0.82
N ASP A 455 40.90 -18.25 -1.22
CA ASP A 455 40.01 -18.99 -0.30
C ASP A 455 40.10 -20.52 -0.47
N ALA A 456 41.07 -21.01 -1.27
CA ALA A 456 41.26 -22.41 -1.63
C ALA A 456 40.03 -23.08 -2.29
N HIS A 457 39.00 -22.31 -2.65
CA HIS A 457 37.79 -22.85 -3.25
C HIS A 457 38.07 -23.46 -4.62
N ARG A 458 37.62 -24.70 -4.82
CA ARG A 458 37.69 -25.39 -6.11
C ARG A 458 36.32 -25.35 -6.77
N TRP A 459 36.23 -24.85 -8.00
CA TRP A 459 34.97 -24.74 -8.74
C TRP A 459 35.13 -25.14 -10.20
N THR A 460 34.00 -25.47 -10.84
CA THR A 460 33.94 -25.71 -12.28
C THR A 460 33.31 -24.51 -13.00
N ALA A 461 33.82 -24.18 -14.17
CA ALA A 461 33.25 -23.14 -15.01
C ALA A 461 33.58 -23.36 -16.49
N ARG A 462 32.73 -22.81 -17.36
CA ARG A 462 33.00 -22.77 -18.80
C ARG A 462 34.15 -21.83 -19.11
N ILE A 463 35.00 -22.21 -20.07
CA ILE A 463 36.14 -21.36 -20.49
C ILE A 463 35.67 -19.98 -20.97
N THR A 464 34.53 -19.89 -21.68
CA THR A 464 33.95 -18.60 -22.09
C THR A 464 33.54 -17.70 -20.92
N ALA A 465 33.06 -18.27 -19.80
CA ALA A 465 32.70 -17.52 -18.61
C ALA A 465 33.94 -17.02 -17.87
N ILE A 466 34.94 -17.90 -17.72
CA ILE A 466 36.22 -17.57 -17.07
C ILE A 466 36.99 -16.52 -17.85
N ARG A 467 37.02 -16.63 -19.18
CA ARG A 467 37.56 -15.59 -20.07
C ARG A 467 36.93 -14.23 -19.73
N GLN A 468 35.61 -14.15 -19.65
CA GLN A 468 34.94 -12.88 -19.38
C GLN A 468 35.27 -12.35 -17.98
N SER A 469 35.33 -13.23 -16.98
CA SER A 469 35.77 -12.87 -15.63
C SER A 469 37.19 -12.30 -15.61
N TRP A 470 38.15 -12.98 -16.24
CA TRP A 470 39.55 -12.57 -16.26
C TRP A 470 39.79 -11.30 -17.08
N SER A 471 39.11 -11.14 -18.23
CA SER A 471 39.14 -9.90 -19.02
C SER A 471 38.62 -8.69 -18.24
N ASN A 472 37.66 -8.90 -17.35
CA ASN A 472 37.10 -7.86 -16.48
C ASN A 472 37.93 -7.65 -15.20
N GLY A 473 39.09 -8.30 -15.07
CA GLY A 473 39.97 -8.18 -13.91
C GLY A 473 39.50 -8.93 -12.66
N SER A 474 38.48 -9.79 -12.77
CA SER A 474 37.96 -10.59 -11.65
C SER A 474 38.54 -12.00 -11.66
N SER A 475 38.61 -12.66 -10.49
CA SER A 475 39.13 -14.03 -10.36
C SER A 475 38.21 -15.10 -10.97
N GLY A 476 36.92 -14.80 -11.13
CA GLY A 476 35.90 -15.76 -11.57
C GLY A 476 35.49 -16.78 -10.49
N CYS A 477 36.07 -16.72 -9.29
CA CYS A 477 35.68 -17.57 -8.16
C CYS A 477 34.30 -17.14 -7.61
N PRO A 478 33.30 -18.04 -7.55
CA PRO A 478 31.98 -17.73 -7.01
C PRO A 478 32.00 -17.29 -5.54
N SER A 479 32.89 -17.90 -4.75
CA SER A 479 33.00 -17.64 -3.31
C SER A 479 33.69 -16.32 -2.99
N CYS A 480 34.58 -15.84 -3.86
CA CYS A 480 35.31 -14.58 -3.67
C CYS A 480 34.54 -13.33 -4.15
N HIS A 481 33.33 -13.44 -4.70
CA HIS A 481 32.55 -12.32 -5.25
C HIS A 481 33.36 -11.39 -6.18
N GLY A 482 34.31 -11.95 -6.96
CA GLY A 482 35.06 -11.21 -7.97
C GLY A 482 36.23 -10.35 -7.49
N ARG A 483 36.71 -10.48 -6.24
CA ARG A 483 37.89 -9.72 -5.78
C ARG A 483 39.20 -10.20 -6.43
N SER A 484 40.06 -9.26 -6.82
CA SER A 484 41.40 -9.49 -7.39
C SER A 484 42.50 -9.42 -6.32
N LYS A 485 43.71 -9.87 -6.68
CA LYS A 485 44.95 -10.00 -5.85
C LYS A 485 45.03 -8.99 -4.70
N GLY A 486 44.97 -9.47 -3.45
CA GLY A 486 45.36 -8.68 -2.27
C GLY A 486 44.70 -9.06 -0.94
N GLU A 487 43.48 -9.60 -0.94
CA GLU A 487 42.67 -9.67 0.30
C GLU A 487 42.66 -11.02 1.04
N GLY A 488 43.57 -11.93 0.68
CA GLY A 488 43.65 -13.29 1.26
C GLY A 488 44.79 -13.52 2.24
N SER A 489 45.68 -12.57 2.45
CA SER A 489 46.85 -12.77 3.30
C SER A 489 46.46 -12.85 4.78
N LYS A 490 47.23 -13.61 5.57
CA LYS A 490 46.97 -13.71 7.01
C LYS A 490 47.06 -12.33 7.66
N LEU A 491 46.11 -12.05 8.55
CA LEU A 491 46.00 -10.76 9.25
C LEU A 491 47.29 -10.44 10.03
N THR A 492 47.91 -11.46 10.62
CA THR A 492 49.17 -11.38 11.37
C THR A 492 50.39 -11.06 10.52
N GLU A 493 50.39 -11.43 9.24
CA GLU A 493 51.54 -11.24 8.35
C GLU A 493 51.57 -9.82 7.77
N ILE A 494 50.39 -9.22 7.52
CA ILE A 494 50.29 -7.88 6.94
C ILE A 494 50.19 -6.79 8.02
N TYR A 495 49.44 -7.01 9.11
CA TYR A 495 49.20 -5.99 10.13
C TYR A 495 49.48 -6.49 11.56
N PRO A 496 50.72 -6.90 11.89
CA PRO A 496 51.07 -7.32 13.25
C PRO A 496 50.92 -6.20 14.29
N ALA A 497 51.25 -4.95 13.92
CA ALA A 497 51.12 -3.79 14.82
C ALA A 497 49.66 -3.45 15.16
N PHE A 498 48.76 -3.59 14.19
CA PHE A 498 47.32 -3.41 14.35
C PHE A 498 46.73 -4.36 15.41
N ILE A 499 47.11 -5.64 15.35
CA ILE A 499 46.63 -6.65 16.32
C ILE A 499 47.15 -6.29 17.71
N ALA A 500 48.43 -5.94 17.83
CA ALA A 500 49.00 -5.57 19.13
C ALA A 500 48.39 -4.30 19.72
N GLU A 501 47.99 -3.33 18.90
CA GLU A 501 47.51 -2.02 19.37
C GLU A 501 46.05 -2.03 19.82
N ILE A 502 45.16 -2.71 19.08
CA ILE A 502 43.71 -2.57 19.30
C ILE A 502 42.93 -3.88 19.42
N TRP A 503 43.56 -5.05 19.31
CA TRP A 503 42.87 -6.32 19.54
C TRP A 503 42.54 -6.54 21.02
N ASP A 504 41.30 -6.91 21.34
CA ASP A 504 40.95 -7.33 22.70
C ASP A 504 41.21 -8.84 22.85
N PHE A 505 42.33 -9.21 23.47
CA PHE A 505 42.73 -10.61 23.58
C PHE A 505 41.79 -11.41 24.48
N GLU A 506 41.31 -10.82 25.59
CA GLU A 506 40.47 -11.52 26.57
C GLU A 506 39.09 -11.83 25.99
N GLU A 507 38.40 -10.81 25.43
CA GLU A 507 37.05 -10.99 24.89
C GLU A 507 37.04 -11.91 23.67
N ASN A 508 38.00 -11.75 22.75
CA ASN A 508 38.04 -12.60 21.56
C ASN A 508 38.46 -14.05 21.88
N GLU A 509 39.26 -14.29 22.93
CA GLU A 509 39.56 -15.65 23.38
C GLU A 509 38.33 -16.32 24.01
N ASN A 510 37.56 -15.58 24.81
CA ASN A 510 36.28 -16.05 25.36
C ASN A 510 35.28 -16.42 24.26
N ASP A 511 35.29 -15.68 23.14
CA ASP A 511 34.46 -15.96 21.95
C ASP A 511 35.05 -17.04 21.02
N GLY A 512 36.19 -17.65 21.37
CA GLY A 512 36.86 -18.68 20.59
C GLY A 512 37.46 -18.16 19.26
N LEU A 513 37.70 -16.85 19.15
CA LEU A 513 38.19 -16.19 17.95
C LEU A 513 39.71 -15.96 18.00
N SER A 514 40.45 -16.78 17.25
CA SER A 514 41.91 -16.67 17.12
C SER A 514 42.31 -15.80 15.92
N TYR A 515 43.00 -14.69 16.16
CA TYR A 515 43.45 -13.75 15.13
C TYR A 515 44.48 -14.36 14.15
N GLU A 516 45.25 -15.36 14.58
CA GLU A 516 46.24 -16.07 13.75
C GLU A 516 45.61 -16.86 12.59
N LYS A 517 44.33 -17.18 12.73
CA LYS A 517 43.54 -17.92 11.74
C LYS A 517 42.68 -17.00 10.88
N LEU A 518 42.81 -15.68 11.02
CA LEU A 518 42.03 -14.68 10.28
C LEU A 518 42.83 -14.09 9.13
N THR A 519 42.11 -13.70 8.08
CA THR A 519 42.66 -13.01 6.91
C THR A 519 42.20 -11.56 6.89
N THR A 520 42.93 -10.70 6.17
CA THR A 520 42.66 -9.26 6.08
C THR A 520 41.27 -8.92 5.52
N GLY A 521 40.72 -9.78 4.66
CA GLY A 521 39.36 -9.64 4.11
C GLY A 521 38.24 -10.31 4.93
N SER A 522 38.52 -10.84 6.12
CA SER A 522 37.55 -11.62 6.91
C SER A 522 36.30 -10.80 7.27
N GLY A 523 35.12 -11.39 7.05
CA GLY A 523 33.85 -10.81 7.47
C GLY A 523 33.47 -11.13 8.92
N LYS A 524 34.28 -11.90 9.65
CA LYS A 524 34.02 -12.20 11.06
C LYS A 524 34.14 -10.93 11.90
N THR A 525 33.24 -10.78 12.86
CA THR A 525 33.28 -9.69 13.84
C THR A 525 34.24 -10.06 14.96
N ALA A 526 35.11 -9.13 15.33
CA ALA A 526 35.98 -9.23 16.51
C ALA A 526 35.74 -8.02 17.42
N THR A 527 36.10 -8.18 18.69
CA THR A 527 36.10 -7.09 19.67
C THR A 527 37.47 -6.40 19.72
N PHE A 528 37.46 -5.08 19.78
CA PHE A 528 38.65 -4.24 19.81
C PHE A 528 38.62 -3.31 21.02
N TYR A 529 39.79 -2.96 21.51
CA TYR A 529 39.99 -2.09 22.67
C TYR A 529 40.86 -0.89 22.31
N CYS A 530 40.41 0.32 22.66
CA CYS A 530 41.16 1.55 22.43
C CYS A 530 41.78 2.02 23.74
N SER A 531 43.11 1.96 23.85
CA SER A 531 43.84 2.42 25.04
C SER A 531 43.70 3.93 25.29
N GLN A 532 43.51 4.74 24.25
CA GLN A 532 43.36 6.20 24.40
C GLN A 532 42.03 6.62 25.04
N HIS A 533 40.97 5.85 24.82
CA HIS A 533 39.62 6.18 25.29
C HIS A 533 39.06 5.15 26.28
N ALA A 534 39.81 4.09 26.57
CA ALA A 534 39.40 2.94 27.37
C ALA A 534 38.05 2.34 26.92
N THR A 535 37.76 2.36 25.62
CA THR A 535 36.49 1.86 25.06
C THR A 535 36.67 0.58 24.28
N ARG A 536 35.69 -0.33 24.41
CA ARG A 536 35.55 -1.54 23.60
C ARG A 536 34.52 -1.35 22.50
N TRP A 537 34.76 -1.91 21.33
CA TRP A 537 33.77 -1.97 20.25
C TRP A 537 33.94 -3.24 19.42
N SER A 538 32.88 -3.64 18.73
CA SER A 538 32.91 -4.82 17.85
C SER A 538 32.67 -4.42 16.41
N GLU A 539 33.47 -4.97 15.49
CA GLU A 539 33.41 -4.67 14.06
C GLU A 539 33.95 -5.84 13.23
N PRO A 540 33.44 -6.08 12.01
CA PRO A 540 34.10 -6.92 11.02
C PRO A 540 35.60 -6.60 10.78
N ILE A 541 36.44 -7.64 10.75
CA ILE A 541 37.90 -7.51 10.46
C ILE A 541 38.16 -6.70 9.18
N LYS A 542 37.41 -6.99 8.10
CA LYS A 542 37.54 -6.30 6.80
C LYS A 542 37.34 -4.79 6.86
N GLU A 543 36.47 -4.28 7.73
CA GLU A 543 36.21 -2.84 7.82
C GLU A 543 37.27 -2.15 8.68
N ILE A 544 37.77 -2.85 9.70
CA ILE A 544 38.84 -2.36 10.56
C ILE A 544 40.18 -2.29 9.81
N VAL A 545 40.49 -3.28 8.97
CA VAL A 545 41.65 -3.22 8.07
C VAL A 545 41.56 -2.02 7.13
N ARG A 546 40.38 -1.72 6.57
CA ARG A 546 40.17 -0.51 5.75
C ARG A 546 40.44 0.78 6.52
N TYR A 547 40.00 0.87 7.78
CA TYR A 547 40.33 2.05 8.60
C TYR A 547 41.83 2.19 8.79
N TRP A 548 42.53 1.08 9.02
CA TRP A 548 43.97 1.06 9.24
C TRP A 548 44.76 1.51 8.01
N GLU A 549 44.38 1.04 6.81
CA GLU A 549 44.97 1.49 5.53
C GLU A 549 44.78 2.98 5.28
N LEU A 550 43.71 3.57 5.82
CA LEU A 550 43.45 5.01 5.78
C LEU A 550 44.17 5.78 6.92
N GLY A 551 45.07 5.13 7.65
CA GLY A 551 45.82 5.71 8.77
C GLY A 551 44.98 5.97 10.02
N LYS A 552 43.88 5.22 10.21
CA LYS A 552 42.97 5.36 11.36
C LYS A 552 42.86 4.05 12.12
N ASN A 553 42.74 4.11 13.44
CA ASN A 553 42.56 2.92 14.27
C ASN A 553 41.12 2.37 14.34
N GLY A 554 40.16 2.97 13.62
CA GLY A 554 38.77 2.50 13.58
C GLY A 554 37.96 2.69 14.87
N CYS A 555 38.54 3.23 15.95
CA CYS A 555 37.80 3.50 17.18
C CYS A 555 36.69 4.54 16.93
N PRO A 556 35.42 4.29 17.32
CA PRO A 556 34.31 5.22 17.11
C PRO A 556 34.49 6.59 17.75
N THR A 557 35.30 6.67 18.81
CA THR A 557 35.58 7.92 19.54
C THR A 557 36.76 8.66 18.91
N CYS A 558 37.85 7.96 18.58
CA CYS A 558 39.00 8.56 17.87
C CYS A 558 38.59 9.15 16.50
N THR A 559 37.72 8.43 15.77
CA THR A 559 37.28 8.84 14.42
C THR A 559 36.32 10.04 14.43
N LYS A 560 35.69 10.36 15.57
CA LYS A 560 34.85 11.57 15.76
C LYS A 560 35.63 12.79 16.27
N GLY A 561 36.92 12.65 16.60
CA GLY A 561 37.73 13.69 17.22
C GLY A 561 38.41 14.66 16.24
N ARG A 562 37.73 15.76 15.87
CA ARG A 562 38.38 17.06 15.60
C ARG A 562 37.49 18.19 16.13
N LYS A 563 37.65 18.51 17.41
CA LYS A 563 37.56 19.88 17.94
C LYS A 563 38.43 19.97 19.20
N ILE A 564 39.70 20.34 19.02
CA ILE A 564 40.44 21.04 20.06
C ILE A 564 40.55 22.48 19.58
N LYS A 565 40.00 23.39 20.38
CA LYS A 565 40.15 24.84 20.24
C LYS A 565 41.64 25.20 20.40
N PHE A 566 42.13 26.06 19.52
CA PHE A 566 42.74 27.32 19.97
C PHE A 566 41.90 28.44 19.39
#